data_AF-A0A7Y2AKF1-F1
#
_entry.id   AF-A0A7Y2AKF1-F1
#
_cell.length_a   1.000
_cell.length_b   1.000
_cell.length_c   1.000
_cell.angle_alpha   90.00
_cell.angle_beta   90.00
_cell.angle_gamma   90.00
#
_symmetry.space_group_name_H-M   'P 1'
#
loop_
_entity.id
_entity.type
_entity.pdbx_description
1 polymer ?
#
loop_
_entity_poly.entity_id
_entity_poly.type
_entity_poly.pdbx_seq_one_letter_code
_entity_poly.pdbx_strand_id
1 'polypeptide(L)'
;NGVGGALRLRAPGSRVEGNVISSADTGLLAFGDASDLEIVDNFFGTDQLETADLGMDTAIRILLGSQDNLISGNVITNNNSGVTIVSGNGNRITANSIHNNTVIGIDLGEDGATANDVADNDTGANNLQNAPDISQADLSGGNLTITYRVDTVGVAAQYPLEIEFFISDGNGQGQTLIGTNTYLAVERRTEKTIVLAVVGVSGGEQLVATATDLFGNTSEFGLEFNVDGGA
;
A
#
# COMPACT_ATOMS: atom_id res chain seq x y z
N ASN A 1 3.27 17.70 22.50
CA ASN A 1 2.36 18.74 22.00
C ASN A 1 2.76 19.07 20.58
N GLY A 2 1.97 18.71 19.56
CA GLY A 2 2.10 19.36 18.26
C GLY A 2 2.02 18.54 16.97
N VAL A 3 1.56 17.29 16.95
CA VAL A 3 1.14 16.70 15.66
C VAL A 3 -0.31 17.14 15.43
N GLY A 4 -0.47 18.16 14.59
CA GLY A 4 -1.77 18.65 14.13
C GLY A 4 -2.28 17.74 13.01
N GLY A 5 -3.50 17.25 13.13
CA GLY A 5 -4.20 16.54 12.05
C GLY A 5 -5.38 17.38 11.59
N ALA A 6 -5.65 17.48 10.28
CA ALA A 6 -6.89 18.09 9.79
C ALA A 6 -8.11 17.35 10.32
N LEU A 7 -8.05 16.01 10.32
CA LEU A 7 -8.99 15.13 10.98
C LEU A 7 -8.28 14.29 12.05
N ARG A 8 -8.89 14.19 13.24
CA ARG A 8 -8.31 13.49 14.40
C ARG A 8 -9.30 12.47 14.93
N LEU A 9 -9.00 11.20 14.74
CA LEU A 9 -9.83 10.08 15.17
C LEU A 9 -9.23 9.42 16.40
N ARG A 10 -10.06 9.22 17.42
CA ARG A 10 -9.69 8.55 18.68
C ARG A 10 -10.59 7.38 19.05
N ALA A 11 -11.79 7.33 18.47
CA ALA A 11 -12.79 6.32 18.78
C ALA A 11 -12.78 5.27 17.66
N PRO A 12 -13.08 4.00 17.99
CA PRO A 12 -13.12 2.94 17.00
C PRO A 12 -14.36 3.04 16.11
N GLY A 13 -14.38 2.30 15.01
CA GLY A 13 -15.59 2.09 14.19
C GLY A 13 -16.06 3.33 13.42
N SER A 14 -15.20 4.35 13.25
CA SER A 14 -15.55 5.56 12.50
C SER A 14 -15.28 5.36 11.01
N ARG A 15 -16.19 5.86 10.17
CA ARG A 15 -16.03 5.89 8.72
C ARG A 15 -15.76 7.31 8.23
N VAL A 16 -14.74 7.47 7.40
CA VAL A 16 -14.34 8.71 6.72
C VAL A 16 -14.35 8.43 5.23
N GLU A 17 -15.25 9.10 4.51
CA GLU A 17 -15.49 8.78 3.09
C GLU A 17 -15.78 10.00 2.23
N GLY A 18 -15.23 10.01 1.00
CA GLY A 18 -15.56 10.99 -0.03
C GLY A 18 -15.04 12.41 0.23
N ASN A 19 -14.08 12.59 1.13
CA ASN A 19 -13.58 13.91 1.54
C ASN A 19 -12.35 14.32 0.74
N VAL A 20 -12.22 15.63 0.48
CA VAL A 20 -10.92 16.24 0.16
C VAL A 20 -10.26 16.66 1.46
N ILE A 21 -9.07 16.12 1.73
CA ILE A 21 -8.27 16.42 2.92
C ILE A 21 -6.92 16.93 2.44
N SER A 22 -6.53 18.12 2.87
CA SER A 22 -5.36 18.79 2.30
C SER A 22 -4.78 19.85 3.25
N SER A 23 -3.59 20.36 2.91
CA SER A 23 -2.99 21.58 3.50
C SER A 23 -2.87 21.57 5.03
N ALA A 24 -2.43 20.44 5.60
CA ALA A 24 -2.15 20.26 7.01
C ALA A 24 -0.71 19.71 7.21
N ASP A 25 -0.29 19.49 8.46
CA ASP A 25 0.88 18.62 8.70
C ASP A 25 0.45 17.17 8.43
N THR A 26 -0.51 16.65 9.20
CA THR A 26 -1.16 15.36 8.92
C THR A 26 -2.59 15.57 8.40
N GLY A 27 -3.00 14.83 7.37
CA GLY A 27 -4.38 14.83 6.88
C GLY A 27 -5.33 14.18 7.88
N LEU A 28 -5.23 12.86 8.01
CA LEU A 28 -5.96 12.06 8.99
C LEU A 28 -4.99 11.44 10.01
N LEU A 29 -5.21 11.77 11.28
CA LEU A 29 -4.47 11.25 12.41
C LEU A 29 -5.36 10.31 13.24
N ALA A 30 -5.09 9.00 13.20
CA ALA A 30 -5.73 7.99 14.05
C ALA A 30 -4.81 7.64 15.23
N PHE A 31 -5.33 7.71 16.45
CA PHE A 31 -4.51 7.54 17.66
C PHE A 31 -5.36 7.19 18.89
N GLY A 32 -4.76 6.50 19.86
CA GLY A 32 -5.51 5.96 21.00
C GLY A 32 -6.26 4.71 20.55
N ASP A 33 -7.55 4.60 20.86
CA ASP A 33 -8.37 3.43 20.56
C ASP A 33 -9.02 3.50 19.16
N ALA A 34 -8.36 4.15 18.19
CA ALA A 34 -8.89 4.39 16.85
C ALA A 34 -8.70 3.15 15.94
N SER A 35 -9.34 2.05 16.33
CA SER A 35 -9.33 0.77 15.61
C SER A 35 -10.63 0.58 14.81
N ASP A 36 -10.68 -0.41 13.92
CA ASP A 36 -11.88 -0.68 13.09
C ASP A 36 -12.34 0.55 12.29
N LEU A 37 -11.42 1.44 11.89
CA LEU A 37 -11.76 2.58 11.06
C LEU A 37 -11.98 2.16 9.61
N GLU A 38 -12.89 2.85 8.92
CA GLU A 38 -13.06 2.77 7.47
C GLU A 38 -12.66 4.11 6.86
N ILE A 39 -11.48 4.19 6.25
CA ILE A 39 -10.98 5.38 5.54
C ILE A 39 -11.05 5.06 4.05
N VAL A 40 -12.13 5.47 3.40
CA VAL A 40 -12.52 4.96 2.08
C VAL A 40 -12.78 6.08 1.08
N ASP A 41 -12.30 5.96 -0.17
CA ASP A 41 -12.65 6.88 -1.27
C ASP A 41 -12.45 8.39 -0.95
N ASN A 42 -11.43 8.73 -0.16
CA ASN A 42 -11.04 10.11 0.08
C ASN A 42 -9.91 10.55 -0.85
N PHE A 43 -9.74 11.86 -0.98
CA PHE A 43 -8.70 12.51 -1.76
C PHE A 43 -7.76 13.24 -0.80
N PHE A 44 -6.52 12.76 -0.67
CA PHE A 44 -5.48 13.34 0.17
C PHE A 44 -4.42 14.02 -0.70
N GLY A 45 -4.23 15.33 -0.50
CA GLY A 45 -3.24 16.12 -1.22
C GLY A 45 -3.65 16.51 -2.65
N THR A 46 -4.91 16.30 -3.00
CA THR A 46 -5.50 16.74 -4.29
C THR A 46 -6.99 17.05 -4.17
N ASP A 47 -7.59 17.61 -5.23
CA ASP A 47 -9.03 17.83 -5.33
C ASP A 47 -9.75 16.61 -5.95
N GLN A 48 -11.09 16.62 -5.98
CA GLN A 48 -11.89 15.50 -6.52
C GLN A 48 -11.68 15.24 -8.03
N LEU A 49 -11.03 16.16 -8.74
CA LEU A 49 -10.69 16.01 -10.15
C LEU A 49 -9.24 15.56 -10.35
N GLU A 50 -8.49 15.39 -9.28
CA GLU A 50 -7.07 15.00 -9.27
C GLU A 50 -6.18 15.98 -10.07
N THR A 51 -6.55 17.26 -10.07
CA THR A 51 -5.86 18.31 -10.86
C THR A 51 -5.07 19.28 -10.00
N ALA A 52 -5.46 19.45 -8.73
CA ALA A 52 -4.78 20.36 -7.82
C ALA A 52 -3.69 19.64 -7.02
N ASP A 53 -2.52 20.26 -6.90
CA ASP A 53 -1.54 19.90 -5.87
C ASP A 53 -1.88 20.66 -4.59
N LEU A 54 -2.40 19.92 -3.60
CA LEU A 54 -2.80 20.43 -2.29
C LEU A 54 -2.06 19.69 -1.16
N GLY A 55 -0.85 19.22 -1.45
CA GLY A 55 -0.06 18.34 -0.59
C GLY A 55 0.02 18.71 0.89
N MET A 56 0.42 17.72 1.69
CA MET A 56 0.71 17.84 3.11
C MET A 56 1.96 17.05 3.48
N ASP A 57 2.33 17.01 4.76
CA ASP A 57 3.43 16.14 5.20
C ASP A 57 2.98 14.68 5.13
N THR A 58 2.05 14.24 5.97
CA THR A 58 1.54 12.85 5.94
C THR A 58 0.04 12.81 5.63
N ALA A 59 -0.39 12.08 4.61
CA ALA A 59 -1.82 11.97 4.31
C ALA A 59 -2.60 11.22 5.39
N ILE A 60 -2.19 10.00 5.73
CA ILE A 60 -2.81 9.17 6.77
C ILE A 60 -1.74 8.69 7.73
N ARG A 61 -1.92 8.95 9.02
CA ARG A 61 -1.00 8.49 10.07
C ARG A 61 -1.75 7.72 11.16
N ILE A 62 -1.38 6.45 11.35
CA ILE A 62 -1.91 5.54 12.37
C ILE A 62 -0.88 5.39 13.49
N LEU A 63 -1.28 5.61 14.75
CA LEU A 63 -0.38 5.63 15.91
C LEU A 63 -0.96 4.88 17.12
N LEU A 64 -0.11 4.65 18.12
CA LEU A 64 -0.47 4.16 19.44
C LEU A 64 -1.20 2.80 19.43
N GLY A 65 -0.84 1.92 18.49
CA GLY A 65 -1.40 0.57 18.40
C GLY A 65 -2.82 0.48 17.85
N SER A 66 -3.33 1.55 17.20
CA SER A 66 -4.58 1.48 16.44
C SER A 66 -4.51 0.37 15.38
N GLN A 67 -5.49 -0.52 15.39
CA GLN A 67 -5.46 -1.80 14.67
C GLN A 67 -6.72 -2.02 13.83
N ASP A 68 -6.68 -3.02 12.96
CA ASP A 68 -7.85 -3.48 12.20
C ASP A 68 -8.53 -2.38 11.37
N ASN A 69 -7.76 -1.38 10.93
CA ASN A 69 -8.27 -0.28 10.12
C ASN A 69 -8.24 -0.64 8.64
N LEU A 70 -9.28 -0.24 7.90
CA LEU A 70 -9.35 -0.35 6.45
C LEU A 70 -9.05 1.01 5.81
N ILE A 71 -8.01 1.06 4.99
CA ILE A 71 -7.65 2.20 4.14
C ILE A 71 -7.83 1.74 2.69
N SER A 72 -8.90 2.17 2.03
CA SER A 72 -9.25 1.62 0.71
C SER A 72 -9.76 2.65 -0.29
N GLY A 73 -9.38 2.50 -1.56
CA GLY A 73 -9.95 3.33 -2.64
C GLY A 73 -9.59 4.82 -2.58
N ASN A 74 -8.68 5.23 -1.69
CA ASN A 74 -8.29 6.64 -1.57
C ASN A 74 -7.32 7.01 -2.70
N VAL A 75 -7.38 8.27 -3.12
CA VAL A 75 -6.34 8.92 -3.92
C VAL A 75 -5.42 9.69 -2.99
N ILE A 76 -4.14 9.30 -2.93
CA ILE A 76 -3.15 9.83 -1.99
C ILE A 76 -1.93 10.29 -2.79
N THR A 77 -1.88 11.59 -3.05
CA THR A 77 -0.88 12.17 -3.96
C THR A 77 -0.33 13.50 -3.50
N ASN A 78 0.88 13.82 -3.96
CA ASN A 78 1.57 15.10 -3.75
C ASN A 78 1.91 15.40 -2.27
N ASN A 79 1.92 14.39 -1.41
CA ASN A 79 2.29 14.57 0.01
C ASN A 79 3.79 14.32 0.19
N ASN A 80 4.32 14.50 1.40
CA ASN A 80 5.64 13.97 1.73
C ASN A 80 5.57 12.43 1.84
N SER A 81 4.66 11.95 2.68
CA SER A 81 4.36 10.53 2.87
C SER A 81 2.87 10.25 2.68
N GLY A 82 2.54 9.11 2.06
CA GLY A 82 1.17 8.68 1.86
C GLY A 82 0.54 8.14 3.16
N VAL A 83 0.69 6.83 3.37
CA VAL A 83 0.19 6.13 4.56
C VAL A 83 1.36 5.77 5.47
N THR A 84 1.33 6.25 6.70
CA THR A 84 2.32 5.89 7.73
C THR A 84 1.63 5.16 8.88
N ILE A 85 2.02 3.93 9.15
CA ILE A 85 1.56 3.16 10.30
C ILE A 85 2.72 3.03 11.27
N VAL A 86 2.69 3.79 12.35
CA VAL A 86 3.79 3.80 13.33
C VAL A 86 3.73 2.57 14.24
N SER A 87 2.53 2.07 14.52
CA SER A 87 2.30 0.84 15.30
C SER A 87 0.87 0.35 15.13
N GLY A 88 0.65 -0.92 15.45
CA GLY A 88 -0.64 -1.59 15.31
C GLY A 88 -0.64 -2.56 14.14
N ASN A 89 -1.52 -3.57 14.22
CA ASN A 89 -1.60 -4.66 13.25
C ASN A 89 -2.99 -4.72 12.61
N GLY A 90 -3.13 -5.54 11.58
CA GLY A 90 -4.39 -5.75 10.87
C GLY A 90 -4.86 -4.52 10.08
N ASN A 91 -3.98 -3.55 9.87
CA ASN A 91 -4.31 -2.34 9.13
C ASN A 91 -4.21 -2.63 7.63
N ARG A 92 -5.36 -2.88 7.00
CA ARG A 92 -5.46 -3.24 5.59
C ARG A 92 -5.41 -2.02 4.70
N ILE A 93 -4.42 -1.96 3.82
CA ILE A 93 -4.21 -0.90 2.83
C ILE A 93 -4.45 -1.52 1.45
N THR A 94 -5.53 -1.15 0.76
CA THR A 94 -5.95 -1.87 -0.47
C THR A 94 -6.56 -0.96 -1.52
N ALA A 95 -6.24 -1.21 -2.78
CA ALA A 95 -6.84 -0.50 -3.92
C ALA A 95 -6.77 1.04 -3.82
N ASN A 96 -5.78 1.59 -3.11
CA ASN A 96 -5.52 3.02 -3.09
C ASN A 96 -4.66 3.39 -4.30
N SER A 97 -4.87 4.58 -4.84
CA SER A 97 -3.95 5.21 -5.79
C SER A 97 -2.97 6.06 -5.00
N ILE A 98 -1.74 5.60 -4.83
CA ILE A 98 -0.70 6.26 -4.03
C ILE A 98 0.46 6.60 -4.93
N HIS A 99 0.70 7.89 -5.19
CA HIS A 99 1.68 8.33 -6.18
C HIS A 99 2.12 9.77 -5.96
N ASN A 100 3.22 10.19 -6.58
CA ASN A 100 3.77 11.54 -6.50
C ASN A 100 4.01 12.04 -5.05
N ASN A 101 4.03 11.15 -4.05
CA ASN A 101 4.48 11.55 -2.73
C ASN A 101 6.01 11.63 -2.76
N THR A 102 6.58 12.63 -2.08
CA THR A 102 7.98 13.00 -2.33
C THR A 102 8.99 12.14 -1.59
N VAL A 103 8.57 11.36 -0.59
CA VAL A 103 9.44 10.43 0.15
C VAL A 103 8.97 8.97 0.04
N ILE A 104 7.74 8.65 0.43
CA ILE A 104 7.28 7.26 0.50
C ILE A 104 5.76 7.12 0.43
N GLY A 105 5.27 6.08 -0.25
CA GLY A 105 3.83 5.83 -0.40
C GLY A 105 3.21 5.14 0.81
N ILE A 106 3.83 4.08 1.32
CA ILE A 106 3.43 3.33 2.52
C ILE A 106 4.68 3.13 3.38
N ASP A 107 4.61 3.50 4.65
CA ASP A 107 5.70 3.39 5.63
C ASP A 107 5.20 2.68 6.89
N LEU A 108 5.77 1.51 7.20
CA LEU A 108 5.47 0.71 8.38
C LEU A 108 6.57 0.89 9.43
N GLY A 109 6.29 1.71 10.44
CA GLY A 109 7.23 1.99 11.53
C GLY A 109 7.70 3.45 11.57
N GLU A 110 7.44 4.24 10.52
CA GLU A 110 7.94 5.61 10.35
C GLU A 110 9.48 5.66 10.33
N ASP A 111 10.10 4.67 9.68
CA ASP A 111 11.54 4.53 9.53
C ASP A 111 12.01 4.46 8.07
N GLY A 112 11.09 4.72 7.13
CA GLY A 112 11.33 4.67 5.71
C GLY A 112 11.06 3.27 5.15
N ALA A 113 11.60 2.98 3.96
CA ALA A 113 11.33 1.71 3.30
C ALA A 113 11.93 0.53 4.10
N THR A 114 11.08 -0.43 4.45
CA THR A 114 11.44 -1.67 5.11
C THR A 114 11.94 -2.69 4.09
N ALA A 115 13.16 -3.20 4.28
CA ALA A 115 13.73 -4.19 3.37
C ALA A 115 13.21 -5.59 3.68
N ASN A 116 12.85 -6.35 2.62
CA ASN A 116 12.46 -7.75 2.79
C ASN A 116 13.57 -8.58 3.44
N ASP A 117 13.22 -9.42 4.41
CA ASP A 117 14.14 -10.32 5.10
C ASP A 117 13.88 -11.81 4.79
N VAL A 118 14.76 -12.70 5.27
CA VAL A 118 14.54 -14.14 5.08
C VAL A 118 13.51 -14.63 6.09
N ALA A 119 12.40 -15.15 5.59
CA ALA A 119 11.30 -15.75 6.36
C ALA A 119 10.35 -14.79 7.06
N ASP A 120 10.60 -13.49 7.08
CA ASP A 120 9.68 -12.48 7.62
C ASP A 120 9.45 -12.68 9.13
N ASN A 121 10.51 -12.84 9.92
CA ASN A 121 10.35 -13.06 11.38
C ASN A 121 10.18 -11.75 12.17
N ASP A 122 9.97 -10.64 11.46
CA ASP A 122 9.90 -9.32 12.03
C ASP A 122 8.63 -9.11 12.86
N THR A 123 8.69 -8.07 13.69
CA THR A 123 7.56 -7.60 14.49
C THR A 123 7.50 -6.10 14.40
N GLY A 124 6.31 -5.52 14.37
CA GLY A 124 6.14 -4.08 14.23
C GLY A 124 4.77 -3.78 13.65
N ALA A 125 4.61 -2.59 13.09
CA ALA A 125 3.38 -2.21 12.38
C ALA A 125 3.07 -3.22 11.27
N ASN A 126 1.86 -3.78 11.25
CA ASN A 126 1.48 -4.86 10.33
C ASN A 126 2.48 -6.03 10.29
N ASN A 127 3.11 -6.33 11.42
CA ASN A 127 4.20 -7.31 11.53
C ASN A 127 5.39 -7.08 10.58
N LEU A 128 5.52 -5.88 9.99
CA LEU A 128 6.51 -5.55 8.97
C LEU A 128 6.51 -6.54 7.79
N GLN A 129 5.33 -7.03 7.42
CA GLN A 129 5.17 -8.06 6.41
C GLN A 129 5.98 -7.77 5.13
N ASN A 130 6.73 -8.77 4.68
CA ASN A 130 7.48 -8.73 3.43
C ASN A 130 6.55 -8.45 2.23
N ALA A 131 6.99 -7.56 1.35
CA ALA A 131 6.31 -7.26 0.10
C ALA A 131 6.61 -8.31 -0.99
N PRO A 132 5.79 -8.42 -2.05
CA PRO A 132 6.10 -9.27 -3.20
C PRO A 132 7.37 -8.83 -3.92
N ASP A 133 8.24 -9.81 -4.20
CA ASP A 133 9.46 -9.68 -5.01
C ASP A 133 9.14 -10.16 -6.43
N ILE A 134 9.05 -9.22 -7.38
CA ILE A 134 8.77 -9.49 -8.80
C ILE A 134 10.09 -9.84 -9.50
N SER A 135 10.14 -11.00 -10.16
CA SER A 135 11.31 -11.46 -10.92
C SER A 135 11.11 -11.41 -12.44
N GLN A 136 9.87 -11.19 -12.89
CA GLN A 136 9.53 -11.09 -14.32
C GLN A 136 8.22 -10.32 -14.51
N ALA A 137 8.16 -9.48 -15.54
CA ALA A 137 6.95 -8.81 -16.01
C ALA A 137 7.03 -8.62 -17.54
N ASP A 138 6.41 -9.52 -18.30
CA ASP A 138 6.45 -9.51 -19.78
C ASP A 138 5.07 -9.19 -20.37
N LEU A 139 4.99 -8.10 -21.14
CA LEU A 139 3.78 -7.69 -21.85
C LEU A 139 3.77 -8.21 -23.29
N SER A 140 2.75 -9.01 -23.63
CA SER A 140 2.54 -9.51 -24.99
C SER A 140 1.05 -9.63 -25.33
N GLY A 141 0.62 -8.96 -26.40
CA GLY A 141 -0.75 -9.07 -26.90
C GLY A 141 -1.83 -8.68 -25.88
N GLY A 142 -1.56 -7.68 -25.03
CA GLY A 142 -2.47 -7.22 -23.96
C GLY A 142 -2.49 -8.12 -22.71
N ASN A 143 -1.62 -9.13 -22.66
CA ASN A 143 -1.44 -9.97 -21.49
C ASN A 143 -0.10 -9.68 -20.84
N LEU A 144 -0.12 -9.43 -19.53
CA LEU A 144 1.06 -9.23 -18.72
C LEU A 144 1.34 -10.52 -17.93
N THR A 145 2.45 -11.17 -18.24
CA THR A 145 2.94 -12.34 -17.51
C THR A 145 3.83 -11.89 -16.38
N ILE A 146 3.44 -12.17 -15.14
CA ILE A 146 4.20 -11.75 -13.94
C ILE A 146 4.68 -13.00 -13.21
N THR A 147 5.97 -13.06 -12.91
CA THR A 147 6.54 -14.03 -11.97
C THR A 147 6.99 -13.29 -10.72
N TYR A 148 6.56 -13.77 -9.56
CA TYR A 148 6.86 -13.15 -8.28
C TYR A 148 6.87 -14.19 -7.15
N ARG A 149 7.37 -13.79 -5.99
CA ARG A 149 7.28 -14.58 -4.74
C ARG A 149 7.09 -13.66 -3.54
N VAL A 150 6.65 -14.24 -2.42
CA VAL A 150 6.69 -13.56 -1.12
C VAL A 150 7.48 -14.45 -0.16
N ASP A 151 8.57 -13.94 0.40
CA ASP A 151 9.39 -14.67 1.38
C ASP A 151 8.86 -14.50 2.81
N THR A 152 7.69 -15.08 3.08
CA THR A 152 7.06 -15.06 4.41
C THR A 152 6.77 -16.49 4.86
N VAL A 153 6.99 -16.81 6.14
CA VAL A 153 6.58 -18.11 6.69
C VAL A 153 5.19 -18.06 7.29
N GLY A 154 4.54 -19.23 7.42
CA GLY A 154 3.16 -19.29 7.94
C GLY A 154 2.98 -18.92 9.41
N VAL A 155 4.07 -18.68 10.16
CA VAL A 155 3.99 -18.13 11.52
C VAL A 155 4.07 -16.60 11.54
N ALA A 156 4.56 -16.00 10.46
CA ALA A 156 4.71 -14.55 10.29
C ALA A 156 3.45 -13.90 9.71
N ALA A 157 2.80 -14.58 8.75
CA ALA A 157 1.56 -14.13 8.16
C ALA A 157 0.53 -15.24 8.05
N GLN A 158 -0.75 -14.86 8.08
CA GLN A 158 -1.85 -15.79 7.81
C GLN A 158 -2.18 -15.84 6.33
N TYR A 159 -2.08 -17.04 5.76
CA TYR A 159 -2.37 -17.29 4.35
C TYR A 159 -3.85 -17.58 4.10
N PRO A 160 -4.37 -17.34 2.87
CA PRO A 160 -3.63 -16.82 1.72
C PRO A 160 -3.28 -15.34 1.86
N LEU A 161 -2.21 -14.92 1.17
CA LEU A 161 -1.92 -13.51 0.97
C LEU A 161 -2.69 -13.02 -0.26
N GLU A 162 -3.27 -11.84 -0.16
CA GLU A 162 -3.76 -11.08 -1.31
C GLU A 162 -2.65 -10.19 -1.83
N ILE A 163 -2.36 -10.32 -3.12
CA ILE A 163 -1.32 -9.58 -3.81
C ILE A 163 -2.00 -8.57 -4.71
N GLU A 164 -1.65 -7.30 -4.58
CA GLU A 164 -2.10 -6.23 -5.48
C GLU A 164 -0.92 -5.74 -6.31
N PHE A 165 -1.09 -5.68 -7.64
CA PHE A 165 -0.08 -5.19 -8.57
C PHE A 165 -0.50 -3.82 -9.11
N PHE A 166 0.45 -2.89 -9.14
CA PHE A 166 0.22 -1.52 -9.58
C PHE A 166 1.22 -1.10 -10.64
N ILE A 167 0.80 -0.27 -11.59
CA ILE A 167 1.73 0.59 -12.32
C ILE A 167 2.30 1.59 -11.32
N SER A 168 3.62 1.69 -11.26
CA SER A 168 4.37 2.61 -10.42
C SER A 168 4.30 4.04 -10.98
N ASP A 169 4.41 5.02 -10.09
CA ASP A 169 4.65 6.42 -10.45
C ASP A 169 6.11 6.72 -10.87
N GLY A 170 6.97 5.69 -10.87
CA GLY A 170 8.40 5.78 -11.16
C GLY A 170 9.28 6.13 -9.95
N ASN A 171 8.70 6.15 -8.74
CA ASN A 171 9.39 6.36 -7.48
C ASN A 171 8.99 5.29 -6.42
N GLY A 172 8.60 4.09 -6.86
CA GLY A 172 8.27 2.98 -5.98
C GLY A 172 6.88 3.06 -5.33
N GLN A 173 5.93 3.80 -5.91
CA GLN A 173 4.59 3.96 -5.35
C GLN A 173 3.51 3.52 -6.34
N GLY A 174 2.50 2.80 -5.86
CA GLY A 174 1.46 2.22 -6.69
C GLY A 174 0.40 3.23 -7.12
N GLN A 175 0.51 3.75 -8.35
CA GLN A 175 -0.45 4.69 -8.91
C GLN A 175 -1.73 4.01 -9.41
N THR A 176 -1.60 2.97 -10.24
CA THR A 176 -2.77 2.35 -10.90
C THR A 176 -2.83 0.86 -10.60
N LEU A 177 -3.86 0.40 -9.88
CA LEU A 177 -4.10 -1.02 -9.66
C LEU A 177 -4.42 -1.71 -11.00
N ILE A 178 -3.62 -2.71 -11.39
CA ILE A 178 -3.79 -3.45 -12.65
C ILE A 178 -4.27 -4.89 -12.47
N GLY A 179 -4.26 -5.40 -11.24
CA GLY A 179 -4.84 -6.69 -10.93
C GLY A 179 -4.41 -7.22 -9.58
N THR A 180 -5.02 -8.36 -9.22
CA THR A 180 -4.74 -9.02 -7.96
C THR A 180 -4.47 -10.50 -8.16
N ASN A 181 -3.79 -11.11 -7.19
CA ASN A 181 -3.65 -12.55 -7.12
C ASN A 181 -3.68 -13.08 -5.69
N THR A 182 -4.21 -14.28 -5.51
CA THR A 182 -4.17 -14.97 -4.22
C THR A 182 -2.92 -15.85 -4.15
N TYR A 183 -2.01 -15.59 -3.22
CA TYR A 183 -0.82 -16.38 -2.96
C TYR A 183 -1.05 -17.35 -1.79
N LEU A 184 -1.11 -18.64 -2.08
CA LEU A 184 -1.55 -19.69 -1.16
C LEU A 184 -0.44 -20.13 -0.20
N ALA A 185 -0.84 -20.73 0.93
CA ALA A 185 0.10 -21.29 1.91
C ALA A 185 1.05 -22.34 1.31
N VAL A 186 0.61 -23.07 0.27
CA VAL A 186 1.42 -24.07 -0.43
C VAL A 186 2.46 -23.45 -1.38
N GLU A 187 2.28 -22.19 -1.74
CA GLU A 187 3.15 -21.41 -2.64
C GLU A 187 4.19 -20.60 -1.87
N ARG A 188 4.09 -20.50 -0.53
CA ARG A 188 4.97 -19.68 0.31
C ARG A 188 6.45 -19.85 -0.03
N ARG A 189 7.16 -18.73 -0.20
CA ARG A 189 8.59 -18.68 -0.54
C ARG A 189 8.97 -19.35 -1.86
N THR A 190 8.01 -19.62 -2.74
CA THR A 190 8.25 -20.16 -4.09
C THR A 190 7.77 -19.19 -5.15
N GLU A 191 8.39 -19.24 -6.33
CA GLU A 191 7.94 -18.42 -7.45
C GLU A 191 6.56 -18.87 -7.93
N LYS A 192 5.73 -17.88 -8.26
CA LYS A 192 4.43 -18.05 -8.86
C LYS A 192 4.36 -17.20 -10.11
N THR A 193 3.92 -17.81 -11.21
CA THR A 193 3.67 -17.12 -12.47
C THR A 193 2.17 -16.99 -12.70
N ILE A 194 1.73 -15.79 -13.05
CA ILE A 194 0.36 -15.46 -13.40
C ILE A 194 0.30 -14.71 -14.72
N VAL A 195 -0.88 -14.66 -15.32
CA VAL A 195 -1.15 -13.83 -16.49
C VAL A 195 -2.33 -12.94 -16.18
N LEU A 196 -2.14 -11.63 -16.29
CA LEU A 196 -3.18 -10.63 -16.16
C LEU A 196 -3.54 -10.09 -17.55
N ALA A 197 -4.82 -10.06 -17.87
CA ALA A 197 -5.30 -9.28 -19.01
C ALA A 197 -5.30 -7.81 -18.60
N VAL A 198 -4.51 -6.99 -19.26
CA VAL A 198 -4.29 -5.58 -18.87
C VAL A 198 -4.68 -4.64 -19.99
N VAL A 199 -5.15 -3.46 -19.62
CA VAL A 199 -5.45 -2.36 -20.54
C VAL A 199 -4.64 -1.15 -20.09
N GLY A 200 -3.99 -0.49 -21.04
CA GLY A 200 -3.23 0.73 -20.74
C GLY A 200 -1.86 0.50 -20.10
N VAL A 201 -1.42 -0.76 -19.94
CA VAL A 201 -0.03 -1.08 -19.58
C VAL A 201 0.83 -1.04 -20.84
N SER A 202 2.01 -0.44 -20.75
CA SER A 202 2.96 -0.31 -21.85
C SER A 202 4.37 -0.76 -21.45
N GLY A 203 5.15 -1.14 -22.45
CA GLY A 203 6.55 -1.50 -22.25
C GLY A 203 7.38 -0.33 -21.73
N GLY A 204 8.21 -0.60 -20.73
CA GLY A 204 9.01 0.42 -20.05
C GLY A 204 8.32 1.09 -18.87
N GLU A 205 7.04 0.79 -18.60
CA GLU A 205 6.43 1.08 -17.30
C GLU A 205 7.08 0.23 -16.21
N GLN A 206 6.92 0.65 -14.96
CA GLN A 206 7.39 -0.08 -13.79
C GLN A 206 6.20 -0.58 -12.99
N LEU A 207 6.36 -1.74 -12.35
CA LEU A 207 5.39 -2.31 -11.44
C LEU A 207 5.90 -2.27 -10.02
N VAL A 208 4.98 -2.04 -9.08
CA VAL A 208 5.15 -2.35 -7.67
C VAL A 208 4.00 -3.22 -7.19
N ALA A 209 4.17 -3.86 -6.04
CA ALA A 209 3.14 -4.70 -5.47
C ALA A 209 3.11 -4.64 -3.95
N THR A 210 1.97 -4.97 -3.36
CA THR A 210 1.78 -5.16 -1.93
C THR A 210 1.31 -6.58 -1.64
N ALA A 211 1.53 -7.05 -0.43
CA ALA A 211 0.97 -8.30 0.09
C ALA A 211 0.14 -8.01 1.35
N THR A 212 -1.10 -8.49 1.38
CA THR A 212 -1.99 -8.41 2.54
C THR A 212 -2.28 -9.79 3.07
N ASP A 213 -2.05 -10.05 4.36
CA ASP A 213 -2.43 -11.33 4.97
C ASP A 213 -3.93 -11.43 5.32
N LEU A 214 -4.36 -12.61 5.75
CA LEU A 214 -5.77 -12.87 6.09
C LEU A 214 -6.26 -12.08 7.32
N PHE A 215 -5.35 -11.49 8.10
CA PHE A 215 -5.67 -10.61 9.22
C PHE A 215 -5.60 -9.13 8.85
N GLY A 216 -5.31 -8.80 7.59
CA GLY A 216 -5.28 -7.43 7.09
C GLY A 216 -3.91 -6.76 7.22
N ASN A 217 -2.85 -7.45 7.65
CA ASN A 217 -1.51 -6.88 7.67
C ASN A 217 -1.04 -6.69 6.23
N THR A 218 -0.97 -5.43 5.78
CA THR A 218 -0.46 -5.07 4.45
C THR A 218 0.99 -4.64 4.55
N SER A 219 1.83 -5.14 3.63
CA SER A 219 3.22 -4.69 3.44
C SER A 219 3.30 -3.26 2.91
N GLU A 220 4.49 -2.69 2.93
CA GLU A 220 4.82 -1.56 2.06
C GLU A 220 4.81 -1.99 0.57
N PHE A 221 5.03 -1.02 -0.33
CA PHE A 221 5.28 -1.35 -1.74
C PHE A 221 6.63 -2.05 -1.88
N GLY A 222 6.65 -3.15 -2.64
CA GLY A 222 7.89 -3.82 -3.05
C GLY A 222 8.72 -2.98 -4.03
N LEU A 223 9.90 -3.50 -4.37
CA LEU A 223 10.80 -2.86 -5.34
C LEU A 223 10.15 -2.76 -6.73
N GLU A 224 10.49 -1.69 -7.44
CA GLU A 224 10.06 -1.50 -8.82
C GLU A 224 10.64 -2.58 -9.74
N PHE A 225 9.80 -3.08 -10.64
CA PHE A 225 10.21 -3.99 -11.69
C PHE A 225 9.75 -3.50 -13.07
N ASN A 226 10.66 -3.41 -14.03
CA ASN A 226 10.33 -2.94 -15.37
C ASN A 226 9.45 -3.95 -16.12
N VAL A 227 8.43 -3.45 -16.80
CA VAL A 227 7.65 -4.22 -17.76
C VAL A 227 8.45 -4.32 -19.06
N ASP A 228 8.87 -5.54 -19.37
CA ASP A 228 9.52 -5.88 -20.63
C ASP A 228 8.47 -6.14 -21.73
N GLY A 229 8.87 -5.82 -22.97
CA GLY A 229 7.99 -5.97 -24.13
C GLY A 229 6.90 -4.90 -24.24
N GLY A 230 6.26 -4.82 -25.39
CA GLY A 230 5.26 -3.80 -25.73
C GLY A 230 4.74 -4.06 -27.13
N ALA A 231 3.51 -3.61 -27.42
CA ALA A 231 2.72 -3.99 -28.59
C ALA A 231 3.48 -4.13 -29.92
#